data_AF-A0AA86JKN6-F1
#
_entry.id   AF-A0AA86JKN6-F1
#
_cell.length_a   1.000
_cell.length_b   1.000
_cell.length_c   1.000
_cell.angle_alpha   90.00
_cell.angle_beta   90.00
_cell.angle_gamma   90.00
#
_symmetry.space_group_name_H-M   'P 1'
#
loop_
_entity.id
_entity.type
_entity.pdbx_description
1 polymer ?
#
loop_
_entity_poly.entity_id
_entity_poly.type
_entity_poly.pdbx_seq_one_letter_code
_entity_poly.pdbx_strand_id
1 'polypeptide(L)' 'MQSIPRKNETKVIKETNYCKIYIEVSIQDDKYNSLIERIEVKEKKREEIHFALYKNPNC' A
#
# COMPACT_ATOMS: atom_id res chain seq x y z
N MET A 1 34.13 -0.24 8.78
CA MET A 1 32.85 0.50 8.78
C MET A 1 31.86 -0.34 7.99
N GLN A 2 30.85 -0.91 8.66
CA GLN A 2 29.84 -1.73 7.98
C GLN A 2 28.91 -0.80 7.19
N SER A 3 28.77 -1.05 5.89
CA SER A 3 27.84 -0.35 5.02
C SER A 3 26.41 -0.62 5.49
N ILE A 4 25.72 0.41 5.99
CA ILE A 4 24.27 0.39 6.20
C ILE A 4 23.65 0.02 4.84
N PRO A 5 22.84 -1.05 4.73
CA PRO A 5 22.18 -1.37 3.47
C PRO A 5 21.34 -0.16 3.06
N ARG A 6 21.64 0.39 1.89
CA ARG A 6 20.86 1.49 1.32
C ARG A 6 19.41 1.02 1.28
N LYS A 7 18.51 1.85 1.84
CA LYS A 7 17.06 1.68 1.83
C LYS A 7 16.70 1.04 0.48
N ASN A 8 16.30 -0.24 0.46
CA ASN A 8 15.87 -0.91 -0.76
C ASN A 8 14.94 0.06 -1.48
N GLU A 9 15.30 0.48 -2.70
CA GLU A 9 14.53 1.47 -3.44
C GLU A 9 13.14 0.88 -3.64
N THR A 10 12.20 1.26 -2.78
CA THR A 10 10.84 0.75 -2.86
C THR A 10 10.24 1.29 -4.14
N LYS A 11 10.16 0.45 -5.16
CA LYS A 11 9.67 0.85 -6.48
C LYS A 11 8.20 1.26 -6.35
N VAL A 12 7.85 2.40 -6.93
CA VAL A 12 6.45 2.81 -7.06
C VAL A 12 5.78 1.86 -8.03
N ILE A 13 4.76 1.12 -7.56
CA ILE A 13 3.97 0.21 -8.40
C ILE A 13 2.80 0.94 -9.06
N LYS A 14 2.29 2.00 -8.42
CA LYS A 14 1.20 2.84 -8.92
C LYS A 14 1.30 4.23 -8.32
N GLU A 15 0.95 5.24 -9.11
CA GLU A 15 0.94 6.63 -8.67
C GLU A 15 -0.38 7.29 -9.03
N THR A 16 -0.94 8.03 -8.08
CA THR A 16 -2.15 8.83 -8.27
C THR A 16 -1.84 10.30 -7.96
N ASN A 17 -2.80 11.21 -8.15
CA ASN A 17 -2.64 12.59 -7.71
C ASN A 17 -2.51 12.70 -6.17
N TYR A 18 -3.03 11.73 -5.42
CA TYR A 18 -3.04 11.72 -3.96
C TYR A 18 -1.79 11.07 -3.35
N CYS A 19 -1.42 9.89 -3.83
CA CYS A 19 -0.38 9.07 -3.22
C CYS A 19 0.46 8.30 -4.26
N LYS A 20 1.63 7.84 -3.81
CA LYS A 20 2.40 6.76 -4.46
C LYS A 20 2.13 5.48 -3.70
N ILE A 21 1.87 4.39 -4.40
CA ILE A 21 1.69 3.05 -3.83
C ILE A 21 2.97 2.26 -4.09
N TYR A 22 3.47 1.63 -3.03
CA TYR A 22 4.70 0.84 -3.04
C TYR A 22 4.42 -0.66 -3.01
N ILE A 23 3.41 -1.05 -2.23
CA ILE A 23 3.00 -2.44 -2.03
C ILE A 23 1.47 -2.43 -1.94
N GLU A 24 0.84 -3.39 -2.61
CA GLU A 24 -0.60 -3.62 -2.56
C GLU A 24 -0.80 -5.14 -2.43
N VAL A 25 -1.59 -5.56 -1.43
CA VAL A 25 -1.98 -6.95 -1.21
C VAL A 25 -3.49 -6.98 -1.06
N SER A 26 -4.16 -7.75 -1.90
CA SER A 26 -5.59 -8.02 -1.79
C SER A 26 -5.84 -9.47 -1.38
N ILE A 27 -6.82 -9.66 -0.49
CA ILE A 27 -7.27 -10.97 -0.03
C ILE A 27 -8.76 -11.03 -0.27
N GLN A 28 -9.19 -11.92 -1.16
CA GLN A 28 -10.58 -12.12 -1.50
C GLN A 28 -11.16 -13.29 -0.69
N ASP A 29 -12.32 -13.08 -0.10
CA ASP A 29 -13.13 -14.07 0.60
C ASP A 29 -14.56 -14.00 0.04
N ASP A 30 -15.35 -15.05 0.25
CA ASP A 30 -16.75 -15.15 -0.15
C ASP A 30 -17.57 -13.97 0.38
N LYS A 31 -17.25 -13.49 1.59
CA LYS A 31 -18.00 -12.42 2.27
C LYS A 31 -17.35 -11.05 2.23
N TYR A 32 -16.02 -10.99 2.16
CA TYR A 32 -15.28 -9.74 2.30
C TYR A 32 -14.04 -9.71 1.38
N ASN A 33 -13.65 -8.50 0.97
CA ASN A 33 -12.38 -8.24 0.31
C ASN A 33 -11.52 -7.38 1.23
N SER A 34 -10.34 -7.86 1.61
CA SER A 34 -9.38 -7.10 2.39
C SER A 34 -8.28 -6.54 1.50
N LEU A 35 -7.81 -5.33 1.82
CA LEU A 35 -6.74 -4.64 1.12
C LEU A 35 -5.73 -4.10 2.13
N ILE A 36 -4.45 -4.37 1.88
CA ILE A 36 -3.34 -3.81 2.65
C ILE A 36 -2.41 -3.09 1.68
N GLU A 37 -2.18 -1.81 1.91
CA GLU A 37 -1.34 -0.97 1.05
C GLU A 37 -0.26 -0.26 1.86
N ARG A 38 0.95 -0.18 1.30
CA ARG A 38 1.97 0.76 1.75
C ARG A 38 2.04 1.91 0.76
N ILE A 39 1.73 3.11 1.23
CA ILE A 39 1.64 4.31 0.39
C ILE A 39 2.52 5.44 0.93
N GLU A 40 2.85 6.41 0.08
CA GLU A 40 3.27 7.75 0.47
C GLU A 40 2.21 8.77 0.08
N VAL A 41 1.66 9.47 1.07
CA VAL A 41 0.73 10.59 0.85
C VAL A 41 1.55 11.82 0.47
N LYS A 42 1.36 12.33 -0.75
CA LYS A 42 2.21 13.37 -1.35
C LYS A 42 2.20 14.68 -0.56
N GLU A 43 1.01 15.17 -0.24
CA GLU A 43 0.83 16.45 0.47
C GLU A 43 1.42 16.40 1.89
N LYS A 44 1.34 15.24 2.56
CA LYS A 44 1.84 15.04 3.91
C LYS A 44 3.32 14.63 3.96
N LYS A 45 3.92 14.28 2.80
CA LYS A 45 5.27 13.72 2.68
C LYS A 45 5.50 12.57 3.67
N ARG A 46 4.50 11.69 3.81
CA ARG A 46 4.45 10.66 4.84
C ARG A 46 4.12 9.31 4.26
N GLU A 47 4.88 8.29 4.67
CA GLU A 47 4.55 6.89 4.41
C GLU A 47 3.48 6.40 5.39
N GLU A 48 2.47 5.71 4.89
CA GLU A 48 1.36 5.14 5.66
C GLU A 48 1.11 3.69 5.26
N ILE A 49 0.59 2.88 6.20
CA ILE A 49 0.04 1.57 5.92
C ILE A 49 -1.48 1.66 6.05
N HIS A 50 -2.19 1.36 4.96
CA HIS A 50 -3.65 1.37 4.91
C HIS A 50 -4.17 -0.06 5.01
N PHE A 51 -5.19 -0.25 5.85
CA PHE A 51 -5.94 -1.49 5.99
C PHE A 51 -7.39 -1.17 5.65
N ALA A 52 -7.94 -1.83 4.62
CA ALA A 52 -9.33 -1.68 4.23
C ALA A 52 -10.02 -3.05 4.16
N LEU A 53 -11.29 -3.06 4.55
CA LEU A 53 -12.17 -4.22 4.48
C LEU A 53 -13.46 -3.78 3.78
N TYR A 54 -13.76 -4.42 2.66
CA TYR A 54 -14.96 -4.17 1.87
C TYR A 54 -15.87 -5.39 1.95
N LYS A 55 -17.18 -5.19 2.10
CA LYS A 55 -18.13 -6.29 1.92
C LYS A 55 -18.09 -6.73 0.46
N ASN A 56 -18.06 -8.04 0.20
CA ASN A 56 -18.16 -8.55 -1.15
C ASN A 56 -19.55 -8.18 -1.71
N PRO A 57 -19.64 -7.40 -2.82
CA PRO A 57 -20.92 -6.96 -3.36
C PRO A 57 -21.75 -8.12 -3.94
N ASN A 58 -21.11 -9.27 -4.17
CA ASN A 58 -21.76 -10.46 -4.70
C ASN A 58 -22.29 -11.38 -3.58
N CYS A 59 -22.30 -10.93 -2.32
CA CYS A 59 -22.72 -11.68 -1.13
C CYS A 59 -23.87 -11.04 -0.34
#